data_AF-A0A356BWY2-F1
#
_entry.id   AF-A0A356BWY2-F1
#
_cell.length_a   1.000
_cell.length_b   1.000
_cell.length_c   1.000
_cell.angle_alpha   90.00
_cell.angle_beta   90.00
_cell.angle_gamma   90.00
#
_symmetry.space_group_name_H-M   'P 1'
#
loop_
_entity.id
_entity.type
_entity.pdbx_description
1 polymer ?
#
loop_
_entity_poly.entity_id
_entity_poly.type
_entity_poly.pdbx_seq_one_letter_code
_entity_poly.pdbx_strand_id
1 'polypeptide(L)'
;MSAPSSKRVKWALLNAQQICPLSFWNISFSSNYAFPSTKLEIQTQRFLMFRKVIGTGILSTAPHNGKVAHRWGLGVQYEQVFWHRWRVQMRLKVIACEVLMREICYCTALSLHTIDLEFTEKDSHDQVELLRNEVQEKIDATGEGEYDAILLGYGLCGNGTVGLKARHTPLVIPRAHDCCTLFLGSRLKFEELFSGSPSQPFSSLGYMERGDSYVRNSTLKQTLGLDRTYEDYVAQYGEENAKFIMETLHPTFLLENHGEKVVYIEIPETAQADASRRFREKAEADGKEFVKVDGQIGLIRNLLNGNWNNGDYLLIPPGHVLEGVYDWQEICRATSSKETNDEDPDSQ
;
A
#
# COMPACT_ATOMS: atom_id res chain seq x y z
N MET A 1 -37.29 16.32 61.62
CA MET A 1 -37.55 14.86 61.66
C MET A 1 -36.39 14.18 60.95
N SER A 2 -35.64 13.38 61.72
CA SER A 2 -34.81 12.22 61.35
C SER A 2 -34.06 12.19 60.02
N ALA A 3 -32.73 12.35 60.12
CA ALA A 3 -31.76 11.44 59.48
C ALA A 3 -31.49 10.25 60.46
N PRO A 4 -30.49 9.35 60.29
CA PRO A 4 -29.62 9.00 59.15
C PRO A 4 -29.38 7.46 59.01
N SER A 5 -28.44 7.03 58.16
CA SER A 5 -27.29 6.11 58.47
C SER A 5 -26.92 5.24 57.24
N SER A 6 -25.71 5.34 56.67
CA SER A 6 -24.39 4.80 57.10
C SER A 6 -24.16 3.36 56.57
N LYS A 7 -23.10 3.08 55.79
CA LYS A 7 -21.75 2.60 56.18
C LYS A 7 -21.07 2.06 54.90
N ARG A 8 -19.75 1.96 54.68
CA ARG A 8 -18.52 2.35 55.40
C ARG A 8 -17.34 2.11 54.44
N VAL A 9 -16.37 3.01 54.49
CA VAL A 9 -14.96 2.81 54.15
C VAL A 9 -14.25 2.18 55.35
N LYS A 10 -13.32 1.22 55.14
CA LYS A 10 -12.03 0.98 55.87
C LYS A 10 -11.42 -0.38 55.46
N TRP A 11 -10.26 -0.38 54.80
CA TRP A 11 -8.88 -0.53 55.35
C TRP A 11 -8.50 -1.95 55.78
N ALA A 12 -7.46 -2.50 55.14
CA ALA A 12 -6.47 -3.39 55.77
C ALA A 12 -5.11 -3.24 55.05
N LEU A 13 -4.20 -2.52 55.71
CA LEU A 13 -2.74 -2.67 55.63
C LEU A 13 -2.32 -3.87 56.49
N LEU A 14 -1.22 -4.53 56.12
CA LEU A 14 -0.02 -4.83 56.93
C LEU A 14 0.81 -5.89 56.16
N ASN A 15 2.00 -5.52 55.66
CA ASN A 15 3.35 -5.74 56.25
C ASN A 15 3.84 -7.19 56.03
N ALA A 16 5.09 -7.51 55.70
CA ALA A 16 6.40 -6.90 55.91
C ALA A 16 7.37 -7.47 54.83
N GLN A 17 8.30 -6.71 54.22
CA GLN A 17 9.70 -6.53 54.68
C GLN A 17 10.46 -7.88 54.69
N GLN A 18 11.53 -8.11 53.89
CA GLN A 18 12.87 -7.59 54.16
C GLN A 18 13.94 -8.06 53.12
N ILE A 19 14.88 -7.15 52.82
CA ILE A 19 16.35 -7.35 52.69
C ILE A 19 16.98 -7.79 51.34
N CYS A 20 17.52 -6.76 50.65
CA CYS A 20 18.76 -6.59 49.85
C CYS A 20 20.00 -7.49 50.17
N PRO A 21 21.20 -7.30 49.56
CA PRO A 21 21.64 -7.16 48.16
C PRO A 21 22.95 -7.98 47.86
N LEU A 22 23.69 -7.63 46.77
CA LEU A 22 25.09 -8.00 46.41
C LEU A 22 25.24 -9.33 45.63
N SER A 23 26.07 -9.48 44.59
CA SER A 23 27.28 -8.76 44.16
C SER A 23 27.72 -9.22 42.76
N PHE A 24 28.35 -8.29 42.03
CA PHE A 24 29.51 -8.46 41.12
C PHE A 24 30.02 -9.88 40.84
N TRP A 25 30.27 -10.21 39.57
CA TRP A 25 31.57 -10.74 39.11
C TRP A 25 31.75 -10.41 37.61
N ASN A 26 32.73 -9.55 37.33
CA ASN A 26 33.40 -9.43 36.04
C ASN A 26 34.25 -10.69 35.83
N ILE A 27 34.14 -11.39 34.70
CA ILE A 27 35.24 -12.18 34.13
C ILE A 27 35.22 -12.01 32.61
N SER A 28 36.19 -11.25 32.11
CA SER A 28 36.73 -11.43 30.77
C SER A 28 37.61 -12.68 30.77
N PHE A 29 37.45 -13.56 29.79
CA PHE A 29 38.55 -14.40 29.31
C PHE A 29 38.45 -14.62 27.81
N SER A 30 39.62 -14.50 27.21
CA SER A 30 39.94 -14.55 25.79
C SER A 30 40.09 -15.98 25.25
N SER A 31 39.97 -16.04 23.92
CA SER A 31 40.67 -16.93 22.98
C SER A 31 39.99 -18.23 22.55
N ASN A 32 39.87 -18.31 21.22
CA ASN A 32 40.11 -19.45 20.34
C ASN A 32 39.31 -20.72 20.61
N TYR A 33 38.43 -21.11 19.67
CA TYR A 33 38.51 -22.42 19.03
C TYR A 33 37.76 -22.42 17.69
N ALA A 34 38.40 -23.07 16.71
CA ALA A 34 38.02 -23.18 15.32
C ALA A 34 36.91 -24.22 15.06
N PHE A 35 36.31 -24.10 13.88
CA PHE A 35 35.29 -24.93 13.22
C PHE A 35 35.36 -26.45 13.46
N PRO A 36 34.22 -27.13 13.26
CA PRO A 36 34.15 -27.94 12.06
C PRO A 36 32.88 -27.71 11.22
N SER A 37 33.10 -27.70 9.91
CA SER A 37 32.13 -27.73 8.83
C SER A 37 31.25 -28.99 8.88
N THR A 38 29.93 -28.82 8.96
CA THR A 38 28.96 -29.87 8.63
C THR A 38 28.24 -29.50 7.34
N LYS A 39 28.51 -30.31 6.31
CA LYS A 39 27.74 -30.38 5.07
C LYS A 39 26.27 -30.64 5.42
N LEU A 40 25.36 -29.76 4.99
CA LEU A 40 23.93 -30.06 4.97
C LEU A 40 23.56 -30.46 3.54
N GLU A 41 23.21 -31.73 3.39
CA GLU A 41 22.72 -32.34 2.15
C GLU A 41 21.39 -31.72 1.72
N ILE A 42 21.32 -31.33 0.44
CA ILE A 42 20.09 -30.94 -0.24
C ILE A 42 19.27 -32.21 -0.51
N GLN A 43 18.19 -32.40 0.24
CA GLN A 43 17.15 -33.37 -0.11
C GLN A 43 16.19 -32.74 -1.12
N THR A 44 16.44 -32.96 -2.41
CA THR A 44 15.44 -32.83 -3.47
C THR A 44 14.44 -33.98 -3.37
N GLN A 45 13.25 -33.76 -2.82
CA GLN A 45 12.13 -34.68 -2.98
C GLN A 45 11.39 -34.41 -4.30
N ARG A 46 11.41 -35.43 -5.15
CA ARG A 46 10.61 -35.63 -6.36
C ARG A 46 9.12 -35.43 -6.09
N PHE A 47 8.47 -34.60 -6.90
CA PHE A 47 7.06 -34.78 -7.25
C PHE A 47 6.97 -35.04 -8.76
N LEU A 48 6.81 -36.32 -9.11
CA LEU A 48 6.51 -36.77 -10.46
C LEU A 48 5.49 -37.90 -10.34
N MET A 49 4.24 -37.65 -10.70
CA MET A 49 3.28 -38.59 -11.30
C MET A 49 2.03 -37.80 -11.72
N PHE A 50 1.86 -37.55 -13.03
CA PHE A 50 0.91 -38.23 -13.93
C PHE A 50 -0.57 -37.83 -13.64
N ARG A 51 -1.42 -37.48 -14.60
CA ARG A 51 -1.58 -38.08 -15.93
C ARG A 51 -2.46 -37.20 -16.83
N LYS A 52 -1.98 -36.97 -18.04
CA LYS A 52 -2.69 -36.39 -19.19
C LYS A 52 -3.73 -37.41 -19.69
N VAL A 53 -5.01 -37.08 -19.67
CA VAL A 53 -6.04 -37.86 -20.37
C VAL A 53 -6.15 -37.27 -21.78
N ILE A 54 -5.48 -37.92 -22.75
CA ILE A 54 -5.73 -37.69 -24.17
C ILE A 54 -6.63 -38.85 -24.60
N GLY A 55 -7.92 -38.55 -24.79
CA GLY A 55 -8.86 -39.48 -25.40
C GLY A 55 -8.56 -39.61 -26.89
N THR A 56 -8.01 -40.75 -27.28
CA THR A 56 -7.96 -41.22 -28.66
C THR A 56 -9.32 -41.78 -29.06
N GLY A 57 -10.00 -41.11 -29.98
CA GLY A 57 -11.25 -41.55 -30.60
C GLY A 57 -11.10 -41.67 -32.11
N ILE A 58 -10.73 -42.87 -32.56
CA ILE A 58 -11.08 -43.60 -33.80
C ILE A 58 -11.49 -42.77 -35.03
N LEU A 59 -10.68 -42.87 -36.10
CA LEU A 59 -11.06 -42.56 -37.49
C LEU A 59 -12.18 -43.51 -37.98
N SER A 60 -13.22 -42.93 -38.58
CA SER A 60 -14.10 -43.61 -39.54
C SER A 60 -14.41 -42.66 -40.71
N THR A 61 -14.62 -43.24 -41.88
CA THR A 61 -14.37 -42.68 -43.22
C THR A 61 -15.55 -41.97 -43.90
N ALA A 62 -15.24 -40.81 -44.51
CA ALA A 62 -15.73 -40.25 -45.79
C ALA A 62 -17.21 -39.73 -45.89
N PRO A 63 -17.59 -39.02 -46.98
CA PRO A 63 -17.50 -37.56 -47.10
C PRO A 63 -18.87 -36.90 -47.43
N HIS A 64 -19.10 -35.63 -47.06
CA HIS A 64 -20.15 -34.84 -47.71
C HIS A 64 -19.92 -33.33 -47.65
N ASN A 65 -20.11 -32.70 -48.82
CA ASN A 65 -20.12 -31.28 -49.10
C ASN A 65 -21.01 -30.47 -48.15
N GLY A 66 -20.52 -29.33 -47.68
CA GLY A 66 -21.34 -28.31 -47.04
C GLY A 66 -20.51 -27.08 -46.67
N LYS A 67 -20.66 -26.00 -47.45
CA LYS A 67 -20.14 -24.68 -47.13
C LYS A 67 -20.73 -24.22 -45.79
N VAL A 68 -19.88 -23.88 -44.82
CA VAL A 68 -20.26 -23.00 -43.71
C VAL A 68 -19.13 -22.01 -43.47
N ALA A 69 -19.45 -20.74 -43.69
CA ALA A 69 -18.60 -19.62 -43.38
C ALA A 69 -18.44 -19.50 -41.86
N HIS A 70 -17.20 -19.47 -41.37
CA HIS A 70 -16.92 -19.02 -40.02
C HIS A 70 -15.92 -17.86 -40.06
N ARG A 71 -16.49 -16.70 -39.81
CA ARG A 71 -15.90 -15.45 -39.36
C ARG A 71 -15.13 -15.73 -38.07
N TRP A 72 -13.80 -15.67 -38.12
CA TRP A 72 -12.96 -15.75 -36.93
C TRP A 72 -12.81 -14.35 -36.34
N GLY A 73 -13.40 -14.17 -35.16
CA GLY A 73 -13.21 -12.99 -34.33
C GLY A 73 -11.80 -12.96 -33.76
N LEU A 74 -11.06 -11.89 -34.06
CA LEU A 74 -9.90 -11.45 -33.32
C LEU A 74 -10.39 -10.91 -31.98
N GLY A 75 -10.26 -11.68 -30.90
CA GLY A 75 -10.70 -11.21 -29.58
C GLY A 75 -10.13 -11.95 -28.38
N VAL A 76 -9.27 -12.96 -28.57
CA VAL A 76 -8.78 -13.79 -27.46
C VAL A 76 -7.31 -14.14 -27.69
N GLN A 77 -6.41 -13.16 -27.67
CA GLN A 77 -4.98 -13.46 -27.73
C GLN A 77 -4.06 -12.57 -26.88
N TYR A 78 -4.57 -11.50 -26.26
CA TYR A 78 -3.72 -10.64 -25.41
C TYR A 78 -3.67 -11.11 -23.94
N GLU A 79 -4.71 -11.78 -23.43
CA GLU A 79 -4.84 -12.05 -22.00
C GLU A 79 -4.04 -13.26 -21.50
N GLN A 80 -3.67 -14.20 -22.39
CA GLN A 80 -2.98 -15.45 -21.99
C GLN A 80 -1.47 -15.50 -22.31
N VAL A 81 -0.98 -14.60 -23.17
CA VAL A 81 0.43 -14.61 -23.62
C VAL A 81 1.35 -13.94 -22.60
N PHE A 82 0.84 -13.10 -21.71
CA PHE A 82 1.64 -12.37 -20.71
C PHE A 82 2.05 -13.21 -19.49
N TRP A 83 1.26 -14.25 -19.13
CA TRP A 83 1.44 -14.99 -17.86
C TRP A 83 2.35 -16.22 -17.94
N HIS A 84 2.65 -16.73 -19.13
CA HIS A 84 3.34 -18.02 -19.30
C HIS A 84 4.87 -17.93 -19.46
N ARG A 85 5.49 -16.75 -19.24
CA ARG A 85 6.93 -16.53 -19.45
C ARG A 85 7.72 -16.04 -18.22
N TRP A 86 7.30 -16.34 -17.00
CA TRP A 86 8.08 -15.97 -15.81
C TRP A 86 8.76 -17.18 -15.16
N ARG A 87 9.75 -17.73 -15.89
CA ARG A 87 10.88 -18.50 -15.33
C ARG A 87 12.22 -17.78 -15.56
N VAL A 88 12.14 -16.48 -15.85
CA VAL A 88 13.27 -15.61 -16.14
C VAL A 88 13.32 -14.54 -15.06
N GLN A 89 14.52 -14.24 -14.59
CA GLN A 89 14.81 -13.09 -13.73
C GLN A 89 14.41 -11.81 -14.46
N MET A 90 13.51 -11.01 -13.88
CA MET A 90 13.08 -9.72 -14.41
C MET A 90 14.05 -8.59 -14.04
N ARG A 91 13.99 -7.50 -14.81
CA ARG A 91 14.55 -6.20 -14.46
C ARG A 91 13.40 -5.23 -14.19
N LEU A 92 13.29 -4.75 -12.95
CA LEU A 92 12.16 -3.97 -12.47
C LEU A 92 12.64 -2.61 -11.97
N LYS A 93 11.83 -1.58 -12.17
CA LYS A 93 12.01 -0.26 -11.55
C LYS A 93 10.94 -0.06 -10.51
N VAL A 94 11.27 0.40 -9.31
CA VAL A 94 10.29 0.76 -8.28
C VAL A 94 10.29 2.27 -8.11
N ILE A 95 9.10 2.87 -8.15
CA ILE A 95 8.87 4.25 -7.73
C ILE A 95 7.92 4.19 -6.54
N ALA A 96 8.35 4.66 -5.37
CA ALA A 96 7.59 4.50 -4.13
C ALA A 96 7.74 5.68 -3.17
N CYS A 97 6.80 5.82 -2.23
CA CYS A 97 6.96 6.80 -1.15
C CYS A 97 8.05 6.31 -0.18
N GLU A 98 8.94 7.20 0.25
CA GLU A 98 10.04 6.85 1.16
C GLU A 98 9.58 6.32 2.54
N VAL A 99 8.32 6.51 2.92
CA VAL A 99 7.75 5.88 4.14
C VAL A 99 7.74 4.36 4.08
N LEU A 100 7.79 3.77 2.88
CA LEU A 100 7.89 2.32 2.64
C LEU A 100 9.33 1.85 2.43
N MET A 101 10.33 2.73 2.60
CA MET A 101 11.71 2.43 2.24
C MET A 101 12.26 1.19 2.96
N ARG A 102 11.93 0.97 4.24
CA ARG A 102 12.40 -0.21 4.97
C ARG A 102 11.86 -1.50 4.38
N GLU A 103 10.55 -1.55 4.15
CA GLU A 103 9.86 -2.72 3.64
C GLU A 103 10.27 -3.03 2.21
N ILE A 104 10.39 -2.01 1.37
CA ILE A 104 10.83 -2.14 -0.02
C ILE A 104 12.27 -2.62 -0.06
N CYS A 105 13.20 -1.98 0.66
CA CYS A 105 14.59 -2.42 0.69
C CYS A 105 14.76 -3.84 1.25
N TYR A 106 14.01 -4.20 2.30
CA TYR A 106 14.00 -5.56 2.84
C TYR A 106 13.55 -6.58 1.78
N CYS A 107 12.45 -6.31 1.07
CA CYS A 107 11.96 -7.20 0.03
C CYS A 107 12.85 -7.23 -1.21
N THR A 108 13.48 -6.11 -1.59
CA THR A 108 14.45 -6.03 -2.69
C THR A 108 15.65 -6.93 -2.42
N ALA A 109 16.21 -6.88 -1.20
CA ALA A 109 17.35 -7.70 -0.81
C ALA A 109 17.09 -9.21 -0.87
N LEU A 110 15.81 -9.62 -0.87
CA LEU A 110 15.37 -11.01 -0.92
C LEU A 110 14.81 -11.43 -2.29
N SER A 111 14.63 -10.49 -3.21
CA SER A 111 14.04 -10.77 -4.53
C SER A 111 15.03 -11.50 -5.44
N LEU A 112 14.50 -12.32 -6.33
CA LEU A 112 15.27 -12.92 -7.42
C LEU A 112 15.44 -11.98 -8.61
N HIS A 113 14.75 -10.84 -8.63
CA HIS A 113 14.77 -9.87 -9.72
C HIS A 113 15.86 -8.82 -9.53
N THR A 114 16.32 -8.23 -10.63
CA THR A 114 17.15 -7.02 -10.57
C THR A 114 16.21 -5.83 -10.39
N ILE A 115 16.34 -5.08 -9.31
CA ILE A 115 15.39 -4.02 -8.96
C ILE A 115 16.16 -2.72 -8.71
N ASP A 116 15.83 -1.69 -9.49
CA ASP A 116 16.29 -0.32 -9.25
C ASP A 116 15.22 0.46 -8.48
N LEU A 117 15.64 1.20 -7.45
CA LEU A 117 14.74 1.88 -6.52
C LEU A 117 14.82 3.40 -6.68
N GLU A 118 13.67 4.05 -6.82
CA GLU A 118 13.51 5.49 -6.70
C GLU A 118 12.42 5.81 -5.68
N PHE A 119 12.71 6.73 -4.76
CA PHE A 119 11.75 7.17 -3.77
C PHE A 119 11.37 8.64 -4.01
N THR A 120 10.11 8.97 -3.75
CA THR A 120 9.67 10.36 -3.56
C THR A 120 9.70 10.68 -2.08
N GLU A 121 9.74 11.97 -1.77
CA GLU A 121 9.67 12.46 -0.40
C GLU A 121 8.33 12.10 0.26
N LYS A 122 8.36 12.00 1.58
CA LYS A 122 7.17 11.82 2.40
C LYS A 122 6.28 13.07 2.30
N ASP A 123 4.97 12.87 2.49
CA ASP A 123 3.94 13.91 2.49
C ASP A 123 3.75 14.61 1.12
N SER A 124 4.45 14.19 0.06
CA SER A 124 4.16 14.64 -1.32
C SER A 124 2.70 14.39 -1.73
N HIS A 125 2.02 13.43 -1.10
CA HIS A 125 0.60 13.16 -1.32
C HIS A 125 -0.35 14.27 -0.82
N ASP A 126 0.12 15.20 0.00
CA ASP A 126 -0.63 16.41 0.37
C ASP A 126 -0.65 17.43 -0.78
N GLN A 127 0.29 17.32 -1.72
CA GLN A 127 0.39 18.12 -2.95
C GLN A 127 0.21 17.21 -4.16
N VAL A 128 -1.00 16.68 -4.34
CA VAL A 128 -1.33 15.60 -5.30
C VAL A 128 -0.86 15.86 -6.72
N GLU A 129 -0.93 17.10 -7.22
CA GLU A 129 -0.45 17.47 -8.55
C GLU A 129 1.08 17.38 -8.66
N LEU A 130 1.80 17.82 -7.62
CA LEU A 130 3.26 17.72 -7.58
C LEU A 130 3.70 16.26 -7.49
N LEU A 131 3.08 15.45 -6.64
CA LEU A 131 3.36 14.02 -6.56
C LEU A 131 3.12 13.33 -7.90
N ARG A 132 1.99 13.63 -8.55
CA ARG A 132 1.68 13.05 -9.86
C ARG A 132 2.74 13.42 -10.89
N ASN A 133 3.12 14.70 -10.96
CA ASN A 133 4.13 15.17 -11.90
C ASN A 133 5.49 14.54 -11.61
N GLU A 134 5.93 14.50 -10.34
CA GLU A 134 7.18 13.87 -9.94
C GLU A 134 7.23 12.38 -10.32
N VAL A 135 6.17 11.63 -10.01
CA VAL A 135 6.08 10.20 -10.37
C VAL A 135 6.03 10.03 -11.89
N GLN A 136 5.29 10.88 -12.61
CA GLN A 136 5.23 10.83 -14.07
C GLN A 136 6.58 11.14 -14.71
N GLU A 137 7.33 12.14 -14.21
CA GLU A 137 8.68 12.45 -14.67
C GLU A 137 9.63 11.26 -14.51
N LYS A 138 9.54 10.55 -13.38
CA LYS A 138 10.32 9.32 -13.13
C LYS A 138 9.92 8.16 -14.06
N ILE A 139 8.64 8.06 -14.42
CA ILE A 139 8.16 7.11 -15.43
C ILE A 139 8.70 7.51 -16.80
N ASP A 140 8.58 8.78 -17.18
CA ASP A 140 8.96 9.32 -18.49
C ASP A 140 10.48 9.29 -18.74
N ALA A 141 11.28 9.39 -17.67
CA ALA A 141 12.74 9.25 -17.72
C ALA A 141 13.22 7.79 -17.90
N THR A 142 12.31 6.81 -17.89
CA THR A 142 12.66 5.39 -18.05
C THR A 142 12.89 5.08 -19.52
N GLY A 143 14.02 4.47 -19.90
CA GLY A 143 14.29 4.13 -21.29
C GLY A 143 13.46 2.94 -21.80
N GLU A 144 13.14 2.95 -23.10
CA GLU A 144 12.42 1.84 -23.73
C GLU A 144 13.23 0.54 -23.69
N GLY A 145 12.60 -0.54 -23.21
CA GLY A 145 13.23 -1.86 -23.09
C GLY A 145 14.23 -2.00 -21.93
N GLU A 146 14.41 -0.98 -21.08
CA GLU A 146 15.32 -1.06 -19.92
C GLU A 146 14.79 -1.96 -18.80
N TYR A 147 13.46 -1.98 -18.63
CA TYR A 147 12.75 -2.69 -17.56
C TYR A 147 11.55 -3.44 -18.14
N ASP A 148 11.27 -4.59 -17.53
CA ASP A 148 10.08 -5.40 -17.83
C ASP A 148 8.80 -4.73 -17.32
N ALA A 149 8.87 -4.04 -16.17
CA ALA A 149 7.78 -3.29 -15.57
C ALA A 149 8.30 -2.21 -14.61
N ILE A 150 7.50 -1.15 -14.43
CA ILE A 150 7.65 -0.16 -13.36
C ILE A 150 6.62 -0.45 -12.27
N LEU A 151 7.08 -0.63 -11.05
CA LEU A 151 6.28 -0.93 -9.87
C LEU A 151 6.00 0.35 -9.10
N LEU A 152 4.73 0.64 -8.84
CA LEU A 152 4.31 1.77 -8.03
C LEU A 152 4.08 1.30 -6.59
N GLY A 153 4.99 1.70 -5.69
CA GLY A 153 4.85 1.49 -4.25
C GLY A 153 3.85 2.48 -3.62
N TYR A 154 2.64 2.52 -4.16
CA TYR A 154 1.57 3.47 -3.82
C TYR A 154 0.20 2.82 -3.88
N GLY A 155 -0.77 3.39 -3.17
CA GLY A 155 -2.19 3.30 -3.51
C GLY A 155 -2.65 4.52 -4.33
N LEU A 156 -3.92 4.89 -4.24
CA LEU A 156 -4.42 6.15 -4.80
C LEU A 156 -3.83 7.38 -4.11
N CYS A 157 -3.56 7.30 -2.81
CA CYS A 157 -2.87 8.32 -1.99
C CYS A 157 -3.42 9.73 -2.22
N GLY A 158 -4.73 9.93 -1.96
CA GLY A 158 -5.40 11.23 -2.21
C GLY A 158 -5.57 11.56 -3.70
N ASN A 159 -5.45 10.58 -4.59
CA ASN A 159 -5.45 10.70 -6.06
C ASN A 159 -4.15 11.24 -6.68
N GLY A 160 -3.04 11.21 -5.94
CA GLY A 160 -1.72 11.52 -6.50
C GLY A 160 -1.27 10.56 -7.61
N THR A 161 -1.79 9.33 -7.66
CA THR A 161 -1.47 8.36 -8.72
C THR A 161 -2.49 8.31 -9.86
N VAL A 162 -3.71 8.83 -9.66
CA VAL A 162 -4.72 8.90 -10.74
C VAL A 162 -4.19 9.78 -11.86
N GLY A 163 -4.32 9.35 -13.11
CA GLY A 163 -3.82 10.07 -14.28
C GLY A 163 -2.40 9.70 -14.72
N LEU A 164 -1.67 8.89 -13.94
CA LEU A 164 -0.37 8.37 -14.35
C LEU A 164 -0.51 7.54 -15.63
N LYS A 165 0.36 7.82 -16.60
CA LYS A 165 0.35 7.20 -17.92
C LYS A 165 1.49 6.20 -18.03
N ALA A 166 1.16 4.96 -18.36
CA ALA A 166 2.14 3.99 -18.82
C ALA A 166 2.60 4.41 -20.22
N ARG A 167 3.88 4.76 -20.37
CA ARG A 167 4.48 5.11 -21.66
C ARG A 167 4.71 3.85 -22.49
N HIS A 168 5.96 3.48 -22.74
CA HIS A 168 6.32 2.23 -23.40
C HIS A 168 6.47 1.05 -22.41
N THR A 169 6.71 1.33 -21.12
CA THR A 169 6.88 0.31 -20.07
C THR A 169 5.59 0.15 -19.28
N PRO A 170 5.09 -1.09 -19.06
CA PRO A 170 3.89 -1.31 -18.26
C PRO A 170 4.11 -0.89 -16.81
N LEU A 171 3.04 -0.38 -16.18
CA LEU A 171 3.03 -0.07 -14.75
C LEU A 171 2.31 -1.16 -13.97
N VAL A 172 2.75 -1.42 -12.74
CA VAL A 172 2.05 -2.31 -11.80
C VAL A 172 1.80 -1.54 -10.51
N ILE A 173 0.55 -1.47 -10.08
CA ILE A 173 0.16 -0.79 -8.85
C ILE A 173 -0.72 -1.70 -7.98
N PRO A 174 -0.51 -1.76 -6.65
CA PRO A 174 -1.46 -2.37 -5.75
C PRO A 174 -2.85 -1.70 -5.85
N ARG A 175 -3.91 -2.50 -5.83
CA ARG A 175 -5.28 -2.02 -5.63
C ARG A 175 -5.44 -1.60 -4.17
N ALA A 176 -5.08 -0.34 -3.89
CA ALA A 176 -5.02 0.22 -2.55
C ALA A 176 -5.50 1.67 -2.56
N HIS A 177 -6.22 2.08 -1.52
CA HIS A 177 -6.65 3.48 -1.37
C HIS A 177 -5.47 4.39 -1.02
N ASP A 178 -4.55 3.92 -0.17
CA ASP A 178 -3.31 4.61 0.18
C ASP A 178 -2.26 3.60 0.68
N CYS A 179 -1.12 4.12 1.13
CA CYS A 179 -0.03 3.29 1.68
C CYS A 179 -0.43 2.48 2.93
N CYS A 180 -1.52 2.82 3.64
CA CYS A 180 -2.00 2.03 4.78
C CYS A 180 -2.31 0.60 4.36
N THR A 181 -3.00 0.43 3.22
CA THR A 181 -3.31 -0.91 2.69
C THR A 181 -2.04 -1.72 2.44
N LEU A 182 -0.98 -1.09 1.95
CA LEU A 182 0.32 -1.75 1.72
C LEU A 182 0.95 -2.22 3.04
N PHE A 183 0.89 -1.41 4.11
CA PHE A 183 1.38 -1.81 5.43
C PHE A 183 0.55 -2.93 6.07
N LEU A 184 -0.77 -2.90 5.89
CA LEU A 184 -1.67 -3.95 6.39
C LEU A 184 -1.56 -5.25 5.60
N GLY A 185 -1.07 -5.19 4.36
CA GLY A 185 -0.94 -6.32 3.45
C GLY A 185 -2.27 -6.87 2.93
N SER A 186 -3.38 -6.16 3.14
CA SER A 186 -4.72 -6.61 2.73
C SER A 186 -5.70 -5.46 2.64
N ARG A 187 -6.39 -5.38 1.50
CA ARG A 187 -7.54 -4.48 1.29
C ARG A 187 -8.69 -4.78 2.25
N LEU A 188 -8.95 -6.07 2.51
CA LEU A 188 -10.00 -6.48 3.45
C LEU A 188 -9.69 -6.05 4.88
N LYS A 189 -8.42 -6.14 5.31
CA LYS A 189 -7.99 -5.67 6.63
C LYS A 189 -8.07 -4.15 6.74
N PHE A 190 -7.78 -3.43 5.65
CA PHE A 190 -7.99 -2.00 5.58
C PHE A 190 -9.48 -1.65 5.73
N GLU A 191 -10.37 -2.32 5.01
CA GLU A 191 -11.83 -2.14 5.14
C GLU A 191 -12.32 -2.45 6.58
N GLU A 192 -11.87 -3.55 7.18
CA GLU A 192 -12.23 -3.92 8.56
C GLU A 192 -11.86 -2.82 9.57
N LEU A 193 -10.66 -2.24 9.45
CA LEU A 193 -10.14 -1.27 10.40
C LEU A 193 -10.60 0.18 10.14
N PHE A 194 -10.88 0.52 8.88
CA PHE A 194 -11.07 1.91 8.45
C PHE A 194 -12.43 2.17 7.77
N SER A 195 -13.29 1.18 7.48
CA SER A 195 -14.60 1.44 6.83
C SER A 195 -15.50 2.39 7.64
N GLY A 196 -15.48 2.29 8.97
CA GLY A 196 -16.23 3.19 9.86
C GLY A 196 -15.60 4.58 10.03
N SER A 197 -14.33 4.74 9.65
CA SER A 197 -13.60 6.02 9.70
C SER A 197 -12.44 6.00 8.68
N PRO A 198 -12.72 6.19 7.37
CA PRO A 198 -11.70 6.07 6.32
C PRO A 198 -10.57 7.08 6.44
N SER A 199 -10.84 8.18 7.14
CA SER A 199 -9.90 9.26 7.44
C SER A 199 -9.14 9.08 8.76
N GLN A 200 -9.31 7.94 9.45
CA GLN A 200 -8.61 7.71 10.72
C GLN A 200 -7.09 7.78 10.51
N PRO A 201 -6.38 8.58 11.33
CA PRO A 201 -4.94 8.71 11.19
C PRO A 201 -4.22 7.37 11.45
N PHE A 202 -3.21 7.10 10.64
CA PHE A 202 -2.33 5.95 10.82
C PHE A 202 -0.86 6.35 10.71
N SER A 203 0.01 5.49 11.20
CA SER A 203 1.44 5.63 11.09
C SER A 203 2.11 4.28 10.98
N SER A 204 3.36 4.28 10.58
CA SER A 204 4.27 3.15 10.61
C SER A 204 5.67 3.67 10.93
N LEU A 205 6.63 2.77 11.07
CA LEU A 205 8.01 3.13 11.40
C LEU A 205 8.61 4.16 10.42
N GLY A 206 8.38 4.00 9.12
CA GLY A 206 8.91 4.93 8.12
C GLY A 206 8.38 6.36 8.27
N TYR A 207 7.16 6.55 8.78
CA TYR A 207 6.64 7.89 9.09
C TYR A 207 7.42 8.57 10.21
N MET A 208 8.00 7.84 11.17
CA MET A 208 8.81 8.43 12.24
C MET A 208 10.26 8.72 11.82
N GLU A 209 10.72 8.12 10.73
CA GLU A 209 12.11 8.23 10.26
C GLU A 209 12.29 9.29 9.17
N ARG A 210 11.20 9.66 8.50
CA ARG A 210 11.20 10.60 7.39
C ARG A 210 10.44 11.84 7.82
N GLY A 211 11.13 12.98 7.89
CA GLY A 211 10.55 14.27 8.29
C GLY A 211 10.13 14.38 9.77
N ASP A 212 9.54 15.52 10.12
CA ASP A 212 9.19 15.88 11.50
C ASP A 212 7.78 15.42 11.93
N SER A 213 6.86 15.24 10.97
CA SER A 213 5.55 14.65 11.25
C SER A 213 5.70 13.17 11.58
N TYR A 214 4.90 12.62 12.50
CA TYR A 214 4.99 11.19 12.86
C TYR A 214 3.75 10.39 12.44
N VAL A 215 2.73 11.04 11.86
CA VAL A 215 1.43 10.44 11.52
C VAL A 215 1.00 10.91 10.14
N ARG A 216 0.40 10.01 9.36
CA ARG A 216 -0.38 10.40 8.18
C ARG A 216 -1.69 11.03 8.65
N ASN A 217 -1.83 12.34 8.46
CA ASN A 217 -3.13 12.99 8.63
C ASN A 217 -3.90 12.89 7.32
N SER A 218 -5.18 12.51 7.38
CA SER A 218 -6.03 12.58 6.19
C SER A 218 -6.20 14.04 5.80
N THR A 219 -5.52 14.47 4.74
CA THR A 219 -5.74 15.75 4.07
C THR A 219 -7.09 15.82 3.37
N LEU A 220 -8.02 14.87 3.60
CA LEU A 220 -9.41 14.93 3.11
C LEU A 220 -10.05 16.28 3.42
N LYS A 221 -9.71 16.91 4.55
CA LYS A 221 -10.11 18.29 4.84
C LYS A 221 -9.54 19.28 3.82
N GLN A 222 -8.23 19.29 3.60
CA GLN A 222 -7.57 20.14 2.60
C GLN A 222 -7.97 19.85 1.15
N THR A 223 -8.05 18.57 0.75
CA THR A 223 -8.40 18.14 -0.61
C THR A 223 -9.85 18.46 -0.97
N LEU A 224 -10.77 18.43 0.00
CA LEU A 224 -12.16 18.87 -0.17
C LEU A 224 -12.33 20.40 0.05
N GLY A 225 -11.23 21.13 0.28
CA GLY A 225 -11.24 22.55 0.62
C GLY A 225 -11.87 22.87 1.98
N LEU A 226 -12.13 21.87 2.81
CA LEU A 226 -12.73 21.97 4.15
C LEU A 226 -11.79 22.62 5.19
N ASP A 227 -10.58 23.02 4.80
CA ASP A 227 -9.71 23.91 5.57
C ASP A 227 -9.93 25.39 5.23
N ARG A 228 -10.73 25.68 4.21
CA ARG A 228 -11.02 27.02 3.74
C ARG A 228 -12.14 27.67 4.56
N THR A 229 -12.05 28.98 4.70
CA THR A 229 -13.05 29.77 5.40
C THR A 229 -14.34 29.84 4.59
N TYR A 230 -15.47 30.15 5.24
CA TYR A 230 -16.74 30.33 4.53
C TYR A 230 -16.59 31.39 3.43
N GLU A 231 -15.81 32.42 3.69
CA GLU A 231 -15.48 33.51 2.77
C GLU A 231 -14.77 33.01 1.49
N ASP A 232 -13.88 32.02 1.59
CA ASP A 232 -13.21 31.41 0.45
C ASP A 232 -14.19 30.63 -0.44
N TYR A 233 -15.15 29.93 0.17
CA TYR A 233 -16.19 29.22 -0.56
C TYR A 233 -17.17 30.17 -1.24
N VAL A 234 -17.52 31.29 -0.58
CA VAL A 234 -18.36 32.34 -1.15
C VAL A 234 -17.68 32.96 -2.37
N ALA A 235 -16.38 33.24 -2.28
CA ALA A 235 -15.61 33.80 -3.40
C ALA A 235 -15.54 32.87 -4.62
N GLN A 236 -15.45 31.55 -4.40
CA GLN A 236 -15.27 30.59 -5.49
C GLN A 236 -16.58 30.04 -6.07
N TYR A 237 -17.61 29.86 -5.25
CA TYR A 237 -18.85 29.17 -5.65
C TYR A 237 -20.11 30.04 -5.54
N GLY A 238 -20.00 31.24 -4.96
CA GLY A 238 -21.15 32.10 -4.64
C GLY A 238 -21.84 31.70 -3.34
N GLU A 239 -22.54 32.66 -2.72
CA GLU A 239 -23.06 32.55 -1.35
C GLU A 239 -24.02 31.38 -1.13
N GLU A 240 -24.93 31.13 -2.08
CA GLU A 240 -25.90 30.02 -1.94
C GLU A 240 -25.24 28.64 -2.08
N ASN A 241 -24.29 28.48 -3.01
CA ASN A 241 -23.57 27.22 -3.16
C ASN A 241 -22.60 26.99 -1.99
N ALA A 242 -21.93 28.04 -1.53
CA ALA A 242 -21.06 27.98 -0.35
C ALA A 242 -21.85 27.53 0.88
N LYS A 243 -23.06 28.07 1.07
CA LYS A 243 -23.96 27.67 2.16
C LYS A 243 -24.39 26.21 2.03
N PHE A 244 -24.77 25.76 0.83
CA PHE A 244 -25.14 24.37 0.58
C PHE A 244 -23.96 23.40 0.80
N ILE A 245 -22.77 23.74 0.31
CA ILE A 245 -21.52 22.99 0.51
C ILE A 245 -21.22 22.87 2.01
N MET A 246 -21.28 23.99 2.75
CA MET A 246 -21.02 24.00 4.19
C MET A 246 -22.06 23.21 4.97
N GLU A 247 -23.36 23.33 4.65
CA GLU A 247 -24.43 22.56 5.30
C GLU A 247 -24.31 21.05 5.02
N THR A 248 -23.90 20.69 3.79
CA THR A 248 -23.69 19.29 3.38
C THR A 248 -22.47 18.67 4.06
N LEU A 249 -21.41 19.47 4.27
CA LEU A 249 -20.15 19.02 4.88
C LEU A 249 -20.14 19.22 6.41
N HIS A 250 -21.11 19.96 6.97
CA HIS A 250 -21.30 20.20 8.40
C HIS A 250 -21.28 18.93 9.28
N PRO A 251 -21.86 17.79 8.86
CA PRO A 251 -21.76 16.54 9.62
C PRO A 251 -20.33 16.01 9.71
N THR A 252 -19.51 16.22 8.67
CA THR A 252 -18.08 15.86 8.63
C THR A 252 -17.24 16.84 9.47
N PHE A 253 -17.67 18.11 9.59
CA PHE A 253 -17.07 19.11 10.47
C PHE A 253 -17.36 18.86 11.96
N LEU A 254 -18.56 18.38 12.30
CA LEU A 254 -19.01 18.11 13.67
C LEU A 254 -18.51 16.78 14.26
N LEU A 255 -17.85 15.94 13.48
CA LEU A 255 -17.17 14.77 14.00
C LEU A 255 -15.88 15.20 14.71
N GLU A 256 -16.06 15.82 15.88
CA GLU A 256 -15.02 16.30 16.80
C GLU A 256 -14.05 15.19 17.24
N ASN A 257 -14.41 13.92 17.02
CA ASN A 257 -13.62 12.75 17.43
C ASN A 257 -12.70 12.20 16.31
N HIS A 258 -12.68 12.80 15.12
CA HIS A 258 -11.71 12.42 14.08
C HIS A 258 -10.30 12.85 14.49
N GLY A 259 -9.54 11.92 15.06
CA GLY A 259 -8.14 12.12 15.45
C GLY A 259 -7.83 11.81 16.91
N GLU A 260 -8.83 11.44 17.72
CA GLU A 260 -8.59 10.95 19.09
C GLU A 260 -7.77 9.66 19.07
N LYS A 261 -7.88 8.83 18.03
CA LYS A 261 -7.17 7.55 17.91
C LYS A 261 -6.20 7.56 16.74
N VAL A 262 -5.00 7.04 16.97
CA VAL A 262 -3.99 6.81 15.92
C VAL A 262 -3.58 5.34 15.88
N VAL A 263 -3.63 4.78 14.68
CA VAL A 263 -3.21 3.40 14.43
C VAL A 263 -1.73 3.37 14.08
N TYR A 264 -0.92 2.68 14.88
CA TYR A 264 0.47 2.39 14.54
C TYR A 264 0.56 0.97 13.97
N ILE A 265 0.95 0.88 12.70
CA ILE A 265 1.11 -0.37 11.98
C ILE A 265 2.57 -0.78 12.03
N GLU A 266 2.86 -1.89 12.71
CA GLU A 266 4.22 -2.42 12.85
C GLU A 266 4.37 -3.66 11.96
N ILE A 267 5.29 -3.63 11.00
CA ILE A 267 5.63 -4.81 10.20
C ILE A 267 6.73 -5.60 10.92
N PRO A 268 6.49 -6.87 11.30
CA PRO A 268 7.45 -7.64 12.09
C PRO A 268 8.85 -7.74 11.44
N GLU A 269 8.92 -7.91 10.12
CA GLU A 269 10.19 -8.07 9.39
C GLU A 269 11.09 -6.82 9.40
N THR A 270 10.51 -5.64 9.57
CA THR A 270 11.21 -4.35 9.55
C THR A 270 11.12 -3.60 10.87
N ALA A 271 10.53 -4.22 11.89
CA ALA A 271 10.32 -3.62 13.20
C ALA A 271 11.66 -3.26 13.87
N GLN A 272 11.69 -2.09 14.49
CA GLN A 272 12.80 -1.66 15.31
C GLN A 272 12.42 -1.74 16.79
N ALA A 273 13.36 -2.20 17.62
CA ALA A 273 13.19 -2.17 19.07
C ALA A 273 12.78 -0.77 19.55
N ASP A 274 11.84 -0.73 20.50
CA ASP A 274 11.29 0.50 21.09
C ASP A 274 10.52 1.45 20.17
N ALA A 275 10.39 1.17 18.86
CA ALA A 275 9.66 2.04 17.94
C ALA A 275 8.21 2.27 18.36
N SER A 276 7.47 1.19 18.65
CA SER A 276 6.08 1.27 19.14
C SER A 276 5.95 1.98 20.49
N ARG A 277 6.95 1.85 21.37
CA ARG A 277 6.98 2.56 22.66
C ARG A 277 7.15 4.06 22.45
N ARG A 278 8.15 4.47 21.65
CA ARG A 278 8.40 5.88 21.30
C ARG A 278 7.19 6.52 20.63
N PHE A 279 6.55 5.78 19.73
CA PHE A 279 5.33 6.24 19.07
C PHE A 279 4.19 6.45 20.06
N ARG A 280 3.97 5.49 20.97
CA ARG A 280 2.95 5.60 22.02
C ARG A 280 3.19 6.85 22.88
N GLU A 281 4.41 7.04 23.37
CA GLU A 281 4.78 8.21 24.18
C GLU A 281 4.45 9.53 23.44
N LYS A 282 4.74 9.60 22.13
CA LYS A 282 4.41 10.77 21.31
C LYS A 282 2.90 10.95 21.10
N ALA A 283 2.17 9.87 20.81
CA ALA A 283 0.73 9.91 20.61
C ALA A 283 -0.01 10.35 21.89
N GLU A 284 0.37 9.80 23.05
CA GLU A 284 -0.19 10.14 24.36
C GLU A 284 0.14 11.60 24.75
N ALA A 285 1.36 12.07 24.46
CA ALA A 285 1.74 13.47 24.68
C ALA A 285 0.90 14.45 23.84
N ASP A 286 0.45 14.02 22.65
CA ASP A 286 -0.43 14.78 21.77
C ASP A 286 -1.93 14.55 22.09
N GLY A 287 -2.24 13.85 23.19
CA GLY A 287 -3.61 13.59 23.67
C GLY A 287 -4.38 12.53 22.88
N LYS A 288 -3.68 11.68 22.10
CA LYS A 288 -4.29 10.66 21.24
C LYS A 288 -4.19 9.26 21.85
N GLU A 289 -5.27 8.48 21.74
CA GLU A 289 -5.31 7.04 21.95
C GLU A 289 -4.40 6.32 20.94
N PHE A 290 -3.47 5.54 21.49
CA PHE A 290 -2.56 4.71 20.71
C PHE A 290 -3.13 3.31 20.51
N VAL A 291 -3.24 2.87 19.24
CA VAL A 291 -3.59 1.49 18.90
C VAL A 291 -2.53 0.87 18.01
N LYS A 292 -1.92 -0.21 18.49
CA LYS A 292 -0.96 -1.01 17.72
C LYS A 292 -1.69 -2.04 16.88
N VAL A 293 -1.31 -2.17 15.61
CA VAL A 293 -1.75 -3.22 14.70
C VAL A 293 -0.52 -3.87 14.07
N ASP A 294 -0.50 -5.20 14.03
CA ASP A 294 0.54 -5.92 13.29
C ASP A 294 0.24 -5.84 11.78
N GLY A 295 1.18 -5.27 11.04
CA GLY A 295 1.17 -5.19 9.58
C GLY A 295 1.54 -6.53 8.94
N GLN A 296 1.38 -6.60 7.62
CA GLN A 296 1.78 -7.78 6.83
C GLN A 296 2.51 -7.32 5.59
N ILE A 297 3.74 -7.76 5.42
CA ILE A 297 4.59 -7.36 4.28
C ILE A 297 4.17 -8.01 2.94
N GLY A 298 3.12 -8.84 2.94
CA GLY A 298 2.73 -9.70 1.82
C GLY A 298 2.52 -8.94 0.50
N LEU A 299 1.81 -7.80 0.52
CA LEU A 299 1.60 -6.99 -0.69
C LEU A 299 2.93 -6.41 -1.21
N ILE A 300 3.76 -5.87 -0.33
CA ILE A 300 5.06 -5.31 -0.73
C ILE A 300 5.95 -6.41 -1.30
N ARG A 301 6.02 -7.57 -0.61
CA ARG A 301 6.78 -8.74 -1.06
C ARG A 301 6.32 -9.23 -2.43
N ASN A 302 5.01 -9.34 -2.67
CA ASN A 302 4.47 -9.85 -3.92
C ASN A 302 4.66 -8.86 -5.08
N LEU A 303 4.55 -7.55 -4.82
CA LEU A 303 4.86 -6.49 -5.78
C LEU A 303 6.30 -6.66 -6.31
N LEU A 304 7.28 -6.82 -5.41
CA LEU A 304 8.71 -6.90 -5.75
C LEU A 304 9.17 -8.27 -6.29
N ASN A 305 8.36 -9.32 -6.14
CA ASN A 305 8.65 -10.67 -6.63
C ASN A 305 7.86 -11.03 -7.90
N GLY A 306 7.17 -10.08 -8.53
CA GLY A 306 6.44 -10.35 -9.76
C GLY A 306 5.14 -11.14 -9.59
N ASN A 307 4.67 -11.32 -8.36
CA ASN A 307 3.50 -12.15 -8.04
C ASN A 307 2.20 -11.32 -8.10
N TRP A 308 1.90 -10.75 -9.26
CA TRP A 308 0.81 -9.79 -9.43
C TRP A 308 -0.52 -10.48 -9.75
N ASN A 309 -1.25 -10.91 -8.74
CA ASN A 309 -2.61 -11.42 -8.95
C ASN A 309 -3.59 -10.26 -9.23
N ASN A 310 -4.59 -10.49 -10.08
CA ASN A 310 -5.53 -9.44 -10.49
C ASN A 310 -6.39 -8.86 -9.35
N GLY A 311 -6.53 -9.59 -8.23
CA GLY A 311 -7.33 -9.15 -7.08
C GLY A 311 -6.63 -8.09 -6.22
N ASP A 312 -5.31 -8.15 -6.17
CA ASP A 312 -4.48 -7.25 -5.37
C ASP A 312 -3.73 -6.21 -6.21
N TYR A 313 -3.58 -6.43 -7.51
CA TYR A 313 -2.80 -5.57 -8.40
C TYR A 313 -3.56 -5.20 -9.67
N LEU A 314 -3.26 -4.02 -10.17
CA LEU A 314 -3.61 -3.56 -11.50
C LEU A 314 -2.34 -3.49 -12.35
N LEU A 315 -2.34 -4.24 -13.45
CA LEU A 315 -1.38 -4.06 -14.53
C LEU A 315 -1.92 -3.01 -15.50
N ILE A 316 -1.13 -1.97 -15.77
CA ILE A 316 -1.46 -0.89 -16.69
C ILE A 316 -0.58 -1.09 -17.93
N PRO A 317 -1.16 -1.53 -19.06
CA PRO A 317 -0.40 -1.74 -20.29
C PRO A 317 0.17 -0.42 -20.85
N PRO A 318 1.22 -0.48 -21.69
CA PRO A 318 1.67 0.69 -22.44
C PRO A 318 0.52 1.43 -23.14
N GLY A 319 0.58 2.76 -23.16
CA GLY A 319 -0.47 3.62 -23.73
C GLY A 319 -1.78 3.67 -22.93
N HIS A 320 -1.78 3.19 -21.68
CA HIS A 320 -2.94 3.30 -20.78
C HIS A 320 -2.66 4.26 -19.62
N VAL A 321 -3.74 4.73 -19.01
CA VAL A 321 -3.78 5.67 -17.91
C VAL A 321 -4.44 5.02 -16.70
N LEU A 322 -3.92 5.33 -15.51
CA LEU A 322 -4.53 4.95 -14.24
C LEU A 322 -5.77 5.81 -13.95
N GLU A 323 -6.93 5.19 -13.77
CA GLU A 323 -8.18 5.84 -13.35
C GLU A 323 -8.63 5.31 -11.99
N GLY A 324 -9.13 6.17 -11.11
CA GLY A 324 -9.77 5.78 -9.85
C GLY A 324 -11.23 5.37 -10.06
N VAL A 325 -11.63 4.22 -9.52
CA VAL A 325 -13.02 3.70 -9.53
C VAL A 325 -13.73 3.96 -8.20
N TYR A 326 -12.97 4.23 -7.12
CA TYR A 326 -13.48 4.67 -5.81
C TYR A 326 -14.48 3.71 -5.15
N ASP A 327 -14.32 2.41 -5.39
CA ASP A 327 -15.04 1.36 -4.68
C ASP A 327 -14.08 0.52 -3.82
N TRP A 328 -14.64 -0.36 -2.99
CA TRP A 328 -13.85 -1.24 -2.11
C TRP A 328 -13.25 -2.45 -2.82
N GLN A 329 -13.60 -2.75 -4.07
CA GLN A 329 -13.23 -4.00 -4.74
C GLN A 329 -12.19 -3.79 -5.85
N GLU A 330 -12.54 -2.96 -6.83
CA GLU A 330 -11.71 -2.61 -7.98
C GLU A 330 -10.70 -1.52 -7.62
N ILE A 331 -11.11 -0.48 -6.87
CA ILE A 331 -10.32 0.71 -6.48
C ILE A 331 -9.86 1.57 -7.67
N CYS A 332 -9.22 0.96 -8.65
CA CYS A 332 -8.62 1.61 -9.80
C CYS A 332 -8.65 0.72 -11.05
N ARG A 333 -8.57 1.33 -12.23
CA ARG A 333 -8.58 0.63 -13.51
C ARG A 333 -7.64 1.29 -14.52
N ALA A 334 -7.34 0.57 -15.59
CA ALA A 334 -6.58 1.08 -16.71
C ALA A 334 -7.53 1.48 -17.85
N THR A 335 -7.36 2.68 -18.40
CA THR A 335 -8.09 3.14 -19.60
C THR A 335 -7.13 3.56 -20.70
N SER A 336 -7.51 3.35 -21.95
CA SER A 336 -6.69 3.75 -23.11
C SER A 336 -6.53 5.27 -23.12
N SER A 337 -5.29 5.76 -23.22
CA SER A 337 -5.06 7.19 -23.41
C SER A 337 -5.61 7.59 -24.77
N LYS A 338 -6.77 8.25 -24.82
CA LYS A 338 -7.16 8.94 -26.05
C LYS A 338 -6.08 9.98 -26.34
N GLU A 339 -5.42 9.87 -27.49
CA GLU A 339 -4.64 10.96 -28.04
C GLU A 339 -5.61 12.13 -28.25
N THR A 340 -5.58 13.10 -27.36
CA THR A 340 -6.06 14.43 -27.67
C THR A 340 -5.11 14.95 -28.74
N ASN A 341 -5.53 14.88 -30.01
CA ASN A 341 -5.02 15.78 -31.02
C ASN A 341 -5.35 17.18 -30.51
N ASP A 342 -4.33 17.88 -30.01
CA ASP A 342 -4.38 19.33 -29.90
C ASP A 342 -4.53 19.85 -31.34
N GLU A 343 -5.77 20.00 -31.80
CA GLU A 343 -6.07 20.82 -32.95
C GLU A 343 -5.74 22.26 -32.54
N ASP A 344 -4.66 22.76 -33.14
CA ASP A 344 -4.20 24.13 -33.11
C ASP A 344 -5.40 25.10 -33.34
N PRO A 345 -5.80 25.91 -32.35
CA PRO A 345 -6.94 26.81 -32.49
C PRO A 345 -6.73 27.93 -33.53
N ASP A 346 -5.52 28.09 -34.07
CA ASP A 346 -5.16 29.22 -34.94
C ASP A 346 -4.93 28.85 -36.42
N SER A 347 -5.38 27.68 -36.88
CA SER A 347 -5.39 27.37 -38.33
C SER A 347 -6.72 27.73 -39.00
N GLN A 348 -7.04 29.03 -39.11
CA GLN A 348 -7.96 29.56 -40.13
C GLN A 348 -7.50 30.89 -40.71
#